data_AF-A0A953FI86-F1
#
_entry.id   AF-A0A953FI86-F1
#
_cell.length_a   1.000
_cell.length_b   1.000
_cell.length_c   1.000
_cell.angle_alpha   90.00
_cell.angle_beta   90.00
_cell.angle_gamma   90.00
#
_symmetry.space_group_name_H-M   'P 1'
#
loop_
_entity.id
_entity.type
_entity.pdbx_description
1 polymer ?
#
loop_
_entity_poly.entity_id
_entity_poly.type
_entity_poly.pdbx_seq_one_letter_code
_entity_poly.pdbx_strand_id
1 'polypeptide(L)'
;HAYAQRADYDRTLFIITGDHRLIPMPETSPLARFHVPLIMFTPGLPAPQVLQGITSHAAVTPTLLAHLHSAYGLNFPDELPFVCGPVPSTTTFGSNLDMALMRNKNEPLDYIQGTNLMAQGRLYRIGPGLTLEPFSDATTRNALLAKARDYESRTLVAWEHNHLDSIQVASKSLRWPLSSTEAAFVEATTSGLVPDQQFQKARELAFAKQYGQSRMLLKNLLNKSPNFHDARLLMARTYGWQNHYDSAMMLTDEVLARAPMYADAWALRADIAFWKGDVKQSLQACEDGLQADNSNADLLVRKARALAGLGRKSEARPLLEQALKARPGDEEAQRQLQQLNNL
;
A
#
# COMPACT_ATOMS: atom_id res chain seq x y z
N HIS A 1 -27.39 14.64 -22.91
CA HIS A 1 -28.65 15.40 -23.10
C HIS A 1 -29.82 14.88 -22.26
N ALA A 2 -30.04 13.57 -22.06
CA ALA A 2 -31.18 13.09 -21.27
C ALA A 2 -31.19 13.54 -19.79
N TYR A 3 -30.03 13.59 -19.12
CA TYR A 3 -29.96 13.97 -17.69
C TYR A 3 -30.35 15.43 -17.43
N ALA A 4 -30.07 16.33 -18.38
CA ALA A 4 -30.42 17.76 -18.29
C ALA A 4 -31.94 18.02 -18.38
N GLN A 5 -32.74 17.02 -18.73
CA GLN A 5 -34.19 17.13 -18.83
C GLN A 5 -34.91 16.77 -17.52
N ARG A 6 -34.18 16.39 -16.47
CA ARG A 6 -34.79 16.06 -15.19
C ARG A 6 -35.27 17.32 -14.49
N ALA A 7 -36.42 17.22 -13.80
CA ALA A 7 -37.01 18.33 -13.05
C ALA A 7 -36.12 18.84 -11.89
N ASP A 8 -35.17 18.03 -11.42
CA ASP A 8 -34.24 18.36 -10.33
C ASP A 8 -32.87 18.86 -10.81
N TYR A 9 -32.63 18.96 -12.13
CA TYR A 9 -31.33 19.31 -12.70
C TYR A 9 -30.78 20.63 -12.16
N ASP A 10 -31.58 21.70 -12.16
CA ASP A 10 -31.19 23.03 -11.67
C ASP A 10 -30.97 23.09 -10.15
N ARG A 11 -31.35 22.03 -9.42
CA ARG A 11 -31.16 21.88 -7.97
C ARG A 11 -30.14 20.79 -7.62
N THR A 12 -29.36 20.35 -8.61
CA THR A 12 -28.36 19.30 -8.44
C THR A 12 -26.97 19.89 -8.27
N LEU A 13 -26.25 19.41 -7.24
CA LEU A 13 -24.80 19.56 -7.11
C LEU A 13 -24.13 18.35 -7.76
N PHE A 14 -23.35 18.59 -8.80
CA PHE A 14 -22.52 17.60 -9.45
C PHE A 14 -21.11 17.63 -8.84
N ILE A 15 -20.60 16.46 -8.47
CA ILE A 15 -19.21 16.27 -8.07
C ILE A 15 -18.57 15.39 -9.13
N ILE A 16 -17.67 15.99 -9.90
CA ILE A 16 -16.98 15.33 -11.00
C ILE A 16 -15.54 15.11 -10.54
N THR A 17 -15.11 13.86 -10.60
CA THR A 17 -13.78 13.48 -10.18
C THR A 17 -13.17 12.41 -11.07
N GLY A 18 -11.91 12.07 -10.87
CA GLY A 18 -11.18 11.08 -11.64
C GLY A 18 -10.41 10.11 -10.74
N ASP A 19 -10.10 8.93 -11.27
CA ASP A 19 -9.24 7.98 -10.58
C ASP A 19 -7.76 8.36 -10.73
N HIS A 20 -6.93 7.83 -9.84
CA HIS A 20 -5.49 8.02 -9.86
C HIS A 20 -4.85 7.57 -11.19
N ARG A 21 -3.70 8.15 -11.53
CA ARG A 21 -3.00 7.80 -12.78
C ARG A 21 -2.65 6.31 -12.83
N LEU A 22 -3.02 5.65 -13.93
CA LEU A 22 -2.69 4.25 -14.19
C LEU A 22 -1.22 4.09 -14.60
N ILE A 23 -0.59 3.01 -14.12
CA ILE A 23 0.67 2.51 -14.67
C ILE A 23 0.42 2.13 -16.15
N PRO A 24 1.27 2.54 -17.12
CA PRO A 24 2.66 2.99 -16.99
C PRO A 24 2.89 4.50 -17.18
N MET A 25 1.91 5.36 -16.89
CA MET A 25 2.07 6.81 -17.09
C MET A 25 3.25 7.37 -16.27
N PRO A 26 4.19 8.12 -16.88
CA PRO A 26 5.33 8.67 -16.15
C PRO A 26 4.90 9.52 -14.95
N GLU A 27 5.42 9.18 -13.77
CA GLU A 27 5.23 9.97 -12.57
C GLU A 27 6.27 11.08 -12.52
N THR A 28 5.84 12.32 -12.78
CA THR A 28 6.73 13.49 -12.78
C THR A 28 7.07 13.99 -11.39
N SER A 29 6.33 13.56 -10.36
CA SER A 29 6.55 13.90 -8.96
C SER A 29 5.86 12.89 -8.04
N PRO A 30 6.27 12.79 -6.76
CA PRO A 30 5.57 11.98 -5.76
C PRO A 30 4.05 12.18 -5.68
N LEU A 31 3.55 13.41 -5.96
CA LEU A 31 2.12 13.74 -5.95
C LEU A 31 1.42 13.53 -7.30
N ALA A 32 2.15 13.28 -8.39
CA ALA A 32 1.56 13.23 -9.73
C ALA A 32 0.43 12.20 -9.85
N ARG A 33 0.55 11.06 -9.17
CA ARG A 33 -0.47 10.01 -9.12
C ARG A 33 -1.78 10.46 -8.44
N PHE A 34 -1.67 11.34 -7.45
CA PHE A 34 -2.78 11.88 -6.67
C PHE A 34 -3.33 13.19 -7.25
N HIS A 35 -2.71 13.74 -8.31
CA HIS A 35 -3.18 14.94 -8.98
C HIS A 35 -4.29 14.59 -9.98
N VAL A 36 -5.50 14.55 -9.46
CA VAL A 36 -6.74 14.20 -10.17
C VAL A 36 -7.75 15.34 -10.06
N PRO A 37 -8.68 15.49 -11.02
CA PRO A 37 -9.67 16.56 -10.97
C PRO A 37 -10.64 16.36 -9.80
N LEU A 38 -11.03 17.47 -9.19
CA LEU A 38 -12.19 17.57 -8.30
C LEU A 38 -12.94 18.85 -8.68
N ILE A 39 -14.07 18.68 -9.36
CA ILE A 39 -14.89 19.78 -9.87
C ILE A 39 -16.26 19.68 -9.21
N MET A 40 -16.71 20.79 -8.63
CA MET A 40 -18.06 20.93 -8.11
C MET A 40 -18.83 21.87 -9.03
N PHE A 41 -19.97 21.40 -9.55
CA PHE A 41 -20.77 22.12 -10.53
C PHE A 41 -22.25 22.14 -10.14
N THR A 42 -22.90 23.28 -10.35
CA THR A 42 -24.35 23.41 -10.29
C THR A 42 -24.79 24.33 -11.43
N PRO A 43 -25.92 24.07 -12.13
CA PRO A 43 -26.33 24.87 -13.28
C PRO A 43 -26.52 26.37 -12.98
N GLY A 44 -26.87 26.71 -11.74
CA GLY A 44 -27.08 28.09 -11.28
C GLY A 44 -25.82 28.82 -10.82
N LEU A 45 -24.62 28.25 -10.98
CA LEU A 45 -23.39 28.89 -10.52
C LEU A 45 -23.10 30.16 -11.35
N PRO A 46 -22.96 31.35 -10.74
CA PRO A 46 -22.87 32.61 -11.48
C PRO A 46 -21.53 32.77 -12.24
N ALA A 47 -20.45 32.20 -11.70
CA ALA A 47 -19.13 32.21 -12.33
C ALA A 47 -18.27 31.03 -11.83
N PRO A 48 -17.36 30.49 -12.66
CA PRO A 48 -16.41 29.48 -12.21
C PRO A 48 -15.43 30.08 -11.19
N GLN A 49 -15.07 29.29 -10.19
CA GLN A 49 -14.04 29.63 -9.21
C GLN A 49 -13.01 28.50 -9.10
N VAL A 50 -11.76 28.87 -8.87
CA VAL A 50 -10.67 27.91 -8.61
C VAL A 50 -10.25 28.06 -7.16
N LEU A 51 -10.48 27.01 -6.38
CA LEU A 51 -9.98 26.90 -5.01
C LEU A 51 -8.52 26.47 -5.10
N GLN A 52 -7.64 27.24 -4.46
CA GLN A 52 -6.19 27.00 -4.49
C GLN A 52 -5.71 26.17 -3.29
N GLY A 53 -6.63 25.80 -2.40
CA GLY A 53 -6.34 24.93 -1.27
C GLY A 53 -6.05 23.49 -1.71
N ILE A 54 -5.00 22.88 -1.16
CA ILE A 54 -4.74 21.45 -1.36
C ILE A 54 -5.90 20.67 -0.69
N THR A 55 -6.47 19.71 -1.41
CA THR A 55 -7.57 18.88 -0.90
C THR A 55 -7.47 17.44 -1.38
N SER A 56 -8.37 16.59 -0.89
CA SER A 56 -8.49 15.17 -1.22
C SER A 56 -9.95 14.83 -1.49
N HIS A 57 -10.22 13.78 -2.25
CA HIS A 57 -11.59 13.28 -2.40
C HIS A 57 -12.22 12.85 -1.08
N ALA A 58 -11.39 12.44 -0.12
CA ALA A 58 -11.84 12.14 1.24
C ALA A 58 -12.48 13.35 1.94
N ALA A 59 -12.24 14.58 1.46
CA ALA A 59 -12.82 15.80 1.98
C ALA A 59 -14.25 16.06 1.47
N VAL A 60 -14.71 15.36 0.43
CA VAL A 60 -16.04 15.59 -0.17
C VAL A 60 -17.16 15.30 0.83
N THR A 61 -17.18 14.12 1.41
CA THR A 61 -18.21 13.71 2.39
C THR A 61 -18.25 14.64 3.60
N PRO A 62 -17.14 14.96 4.30
CA PRO A 62 -17.20 15.91 5.42
C PRO A 62 -17.66 17.30 5.00
N THR A 63 -17.36 17.74 3.77
CA THR A 63 -17.88 19.03 3.24
C THR A 63 -19.39 19.02 3.11
N LEU A 64 -19.95 17.95 2.51
CA LEU A 64 -21.39 17.83 2.32
C LEU A 64 -22.11 17.71 3.67
N LEU A 65 -21.59 16.91 4.61
CA LEU A 65 -22.21 16.77 5.93
C LEU A 65 -22.13 18.08 6.72
N ALA A 66 -21.00 18.78 6.69
CA ALA A 66 -20.87 20.09 7.32
C ALA A 66 -21.88 21.10 6.74
N HIS A 67 -22.08 21.10 5.42
CA HIS A 67 -23.11 21.92 4.77
C HIS A 67 -24.52 21.49 5.20
N LEU A 68 -24.81 20.20 5.21
CA LEU A 68 -26.12 19.66 5.61
C LEU A 68 -26.45 20.01 7.07
N HIS A 69 -25.48 19.90 7.97
CA HIS A 69 -25.61 20.33 9.35
C HIS A 69 -25.90 21.84 9.42
N SER A 70 -25.04 22.67 8.80
CA SER A 70 -25.14 24.13 8.91
C SER A 70 -26.36 24.73 8.20
N ALA A 71 -26.78 24.17 7.07
CA ALA A 71 -27.84 24.74 6.23
C ALA A 71 -29.22 24.13 6.50
N TYR A 72 -29.28 22.88 7.00
CA TYR A 72 -30.53 22.16 7.20
C TYR A 72 -30.73 21.66 8.64
N GLY A 73 -29.78 21.91 9.55
CA GLY A 73 -29.90 21.49 10.95
C GLY A 73 -29.84 19.97 11.15
N LEU A 74 -29.23 19.24 10.22
CA LEU A 74 -29.03 17.80 10.35
C LEU A 74 -28.04 17.51 11.47
N ASN A 75 -28.41 16.64 12.41
CA ASN A 75 -27.56 16.25 13.51
C ASN A 75 -26.76 15.00 13.14
N PHE A 76 -25.47 15.02 13.46
CA PHE A 76 -24.56 13.89 13.31
C PHE A 76 -23.94 13.56 14.67
N PRO A 77 -23.42 12.34 14.88
CA PRO A 77 -22.63 12.03 16.07
C PRO A 77 -21.44 12.99 16.22
N ASP A 78 -20.99 13.19 17.47
CA ASP A 78 -19.85 14.05 17.80
C ASP A 78 -18.54 13.55 17.16
N GLU A 79 -18.46 12.24 16.89
CA GLU A 79 -17.32 11.59 16.25
C GLU A 79 -17.72 10.97 14.91
N LEU A 80 -16.95 11.28 13.87
CA LEU A 80 -17.15 10.77 12.51
C LEU A 80 -15.84 10.17 11.98
N PRO A 81 -15.90 9.10 11.17
CA PRO A 81 -14.72 8.32 10.76
C PRO A 81 -13.93 8.99 9.62
N PHE A 82 -13.92 10.32 9.54
CA PHE A 82 -13.27 11.03 8.45
C PHE A 82 -11.75 11.12 8.65
N VAL A 83 -11.02 10.81 7.59
CA VAL A 83 -9.55 10.83 7.57
C VAL A 83 -8.96 12.20 7.24
N CYS A 84 -9.81 13.17 6.85
CA CYS A 84 -9.45 14.58 6.70
C CYS A 84 -10.67 15.48 6.89
N GLY A 85 -10.42 16.78 7.04
CA GLY A 85 -11.46 17.80 7.14
C GLY A 85 -12.14 18.14 5.81
N PRO A 86 -13.09 19.11 5.81
CA PRO A 86 -13.78 19.55 4.61
C PRO A 86 -12.85 20.26 3.61
N VAL A 87 -13.32 20.36 2.37
CA VAL A 87 -12.66 21.07 1.26
C VAL A 87 -12.44 22.53 1.66
N PRO A 88 -11.21 23.06 1.54
CA PRO A 88 -10.95 24.46 1.86
C PRO A 88 -11.72 25.40 0.93
N SER A 89 -12.43 26.38 1.48
CA SER A 89 -13.17 27.39 0.70
C SER A 89 -12.31 28.59 0.27
N THR A 90 -10.98 28.47 0.30
CA THR A 90 -10.05 29.57 0.03
C THR A 90 -9.57 29.62 -1.42
N THR A 91 -9.42 30.83 -1.93
CA THR A 91 -8.80 31.14 -3.22
C THR A 91 -7.30 31.43 -3.10
N THR A 92 -6.76 31.52 -1.88
CA THR A 92 -5.32 31.60 -1.63
C THR A 92 -4.72 30.21 -1.47
N PHE A 93 -3.51 30.02 -2.00
CA PHE A 93 -2.81 28.75 -1.87
C PHE A 93 -2.50 28.45 -0.40
N GLY A 94 -2.80 27.22 0.02
CA GLY A 94 -2.62 26.77 1.39
C GLY A 94 -3.17 25.37 1.56
N SER A 95 -3.08 24.84 2.77
CA SER A 95 -3.58 23.50 3.07
C SER A 95 -3.79 23.33 4.56
N ASN A 96 -4.90 22.71 4.90
CA ASN A 96 -5.21 22.19 6.24
C ASN A 96 -5.21 20.65 6.26
N LEU A 97 -4.74 20.00 5.19
CA LEU A 97 -4.68 18.54 5.14
C LEU A 97 -3.72 17.99 6.18
N ASP A 98 -4.15 16.96 6.89
CA ASP A 98 -3.33 16.19 7.82
C ASP A 98 -3.72 14.72 7.59
N MET A 99 -3.08 14.09 6.61
CA MET A 99 -3.49 12.75 6.18
C MET A 99 -2.33 11.93 5.61
N ALA A 100 -2.44 10.62 5.78
CA ALA A 100 -1.56 9.66 5.13
C ALA A 100 -1.95 9.46 3.66
N LEU A 101 -0.95 9.21 2.82
CA LEU A 101 -1.10 8.86 1.42
C LEU A 101 -0.48 7.48 1.18
N MET A 102 -1.29 6.56 0.67
CA MET A 102 -0.83 5.23 0.31
C MET A 102 -0.52 5.20 -1.19
N ARG A 103 0.77 5.05 -1.54
CA ARG A 103 1.18 4.87 -2.94
C ARG A 103 0.92 3.44 -3.40
N ASN A 104 1.47 2.48 -2.64
CA ASN A 104 1.33 1.06 -2.88
C ASN A 104 0.99 0.37 -1.56
N LYS A 105 0.34 -0.80 -1.63
CA LYS A 105 -0.15 -1.56 -0.46
C LYS A 105 0.97 -2.01 0.48
N ASN A 106 2.23 -1.93 0.07
CA ASN A 106 3.37 -2.55 0.73
C ASN A 106 4.51 -1.56 1.04
N GLU A 107 4.31 -0.28 0.70
CA GLU A 107 5.30 0.78 0.88
C GLU A 107 4.99 1.61 2.12
N PRO A 108 6.00 2.25 2.75
CA PRO A 108 5.77 3.21 3.81
C PRO A 108 4.78 4.28 3.36
N LEU A 109 3.85 4.66 4.25
CA LEU A 109 2.92 5.75 3.96
C LEU A 109 3.68 7.08 3.77
N ASP A 110 3.35 7.75 2.67
CA ASP A 110 3.62 9.17 2.53
C ASP A 110 2.66 9.94 3.45
N TYR A 111 2.99 11.18 3.81
CA TYR A 111 2.17 11.95 4.73
C TYR A 111 2.16 13.43 4.37
N ILE A 112 0.97 14.04 4.32
CA ILE A 112 0.79 15.49 4.15
C ILE A 112 0.37 16.09 5.48
N GLN A 113 1.06 17.16 5.89
CA GLN A 113 0.60 18.08 6.92
C GLN A 113 0.72 19.52 6.42
N GLY A 114 -0.43 20.16 6.19
CA GLY A 114 -0.51 21.45 5.53
C GLY A 114 0.19 21.41 4.17
N THR A 115 1.21 22.25 4.01
CA THR A 115 2.03 22.32 2.79
C THR A 115 3.31 21.49 2.90
N ASN A 116 3.53 20.75 3.98
CA ASN A 116 4.65 19.83 4.10
C ASN A 116 4.23 18.43 3.64
N LEU A 117 4.98 17.86 2.70
CA LEU A 117 4.86 16.48 2.28
C LEU A 117 6.11 15.71 2.75
N MET A 118 5.89 14.58 3.42
CA MET A 118 6.87 13.53 3.51
C MET A 118 6.54 12.49 2.45
N ALA A 119 7.44 12.32 1.48
CA ALA A 119 7.33 11.27 0.47
C ALA A 119 8.60 10.44 0.40
N GLN A 120 8.49 9.12 0.53
CA GLN A 120 9.64 8.20 0.50
C GLN A 120 10.77 8.62 1.45
N GLY A 121 10.41 9.12 2.64
CA GLY A 121 11.36 9.59 3.66
C GLY A 121 12.08 10.92 3.37
N ARG A 122 11.75 11.60 2.25
CA ARG A 122 12.20 12.95 1.92
C ARG A 122 11.10 13.97 2.20
N LEU A 123 11.49 15.20 2.54
CA LEU A 123 10.57 16.29 2.76
C LEU A 123 10.49 17.20 1.54
N TYR A 124 9.26 17.65 1.25
CA TYR A 124 8.96 18.59 0.19
C TYR A 124 7.99 19.65 0.69
N ARG A 125 8.20 20.90 0.29
CA ARG A 125 7.22 21.97 0.40
C ARG A 125 6.34 21.92 -0.85
N ILE A 126 5.03 21.77 -0.64
CA ILE A 126 4.04 21.80 -1.71
C ILE A 126 3.75 23.27 -2.03
N GLY A 127 3.89 23.65 -3.30
CA GLY A 127 3.54 24.95 -3.85
C GLY A 127 2.30 24.91 -4.76
N PRO A 128 1.88 26.08 -5.29
CA PRO A 128 0.77 26.18 -6.24
C PRO A 128 0.92 25.21 -7.41
N GLY A 129 -0.19 24.58 -7.82
CA GLY A 129 -0.16 23.53 -8.87
C GLY A 129 0.47 22.21 -8.42
N LEU A 130 0.63 22.00 -7.11
CA LEU A 130 1.26 20.82 -6.50
C LEU A 130 2.74 20.65 -6.89
N THR A 131 3.44 21.76 -7.12
CA THR A 131 4.90 21.76 -7.27
C THR A 131 5.56 21.33 -5.96
N LEU A 132 6.70 20.66 -6.05
CA LEU A 132 7.40 20.12 -4.89
C LEU A 132 8.82 20.66 -4.82
N GLU A 133 9.11 21.41 -3.75
CA GLU A 133 10.46 21.91 -3.45
C GLU A 133 11.07 21.10 -2.30
N PRO A 134 12.17 20.35 -2.52
CA PRO A 134 12.77 19.55 -1.48
C PRO A 134 13.36 20.44 -0.37
N PHE A 135 13.22 20.01 0.88
CA PHE A 135 13.88 20.65 2.02
C PHE A 135 14.35 19.63 3.06
N SER A 136 15.17 20.07 4.01
CA SER A 136 15.70 19.21 5.08
C SER A 136 15.35 19.81 6.43
N ASP A 137 14.51 19.10 7.18
CA ASP A 137 14.25 19.37 8.60
C ASP A 137 13.98 18.05 9.32
N ALA A 138 14.91 17.66 10.20
CA ALA A 138 14.80 16.41 10.95
C ALA A 138 13.59 16.40 11.89
N THR A 139 13.22 17.56 12.45
CA THR A 139 12.09 17.68 13.38
C THR A 139 10.78 17.43 12.66
N THR A 140 10.51 18.18 11.59
CA THR A 140 9.32 17.94 10.75
C THR A 140 9.27 16.52 10.22
N ARG A 141 10.40 15.98 9.72
CA ARG A 141 10.45 14.62 9.18
C ARG A 141 10.05 13.59 10.23
N ASN A 142 10.61 13.68 11.43
CA ASN A 142 10.32 12.73 12.51
C ASN A 142 8.86 12.86 12.98
N ALA A 143 8.30 14.07 13.00
CA ALA A 143 6.89 14.30 13.32
C ALA A 143 5.95 13.65 12.27
N LEU A 144 6.24 13.83 10.98
CA LEU A 144 5.46 13.21 9.91
C LEU A 144 5.59 11.68 9.88
N LEU A 145 6.79 11.14 10.15
CA LEU A 145 6.99 9.70 10.33
C LEU A 145 6.17 9.13 11.50
N ALA A 146 6.10 9.86 12.62
CA ALA A 146 5.30 9.44 13.77
C ALA A 146 3.80 9.40 13.43
N LYS A 147 3.30 10.42 12.72
CA LYS A 147 1.91 10.47 12.26
C LYS A 147 1.57 9.35 11.27
N ALA A 148 2.47 9.03 10.34
CA ALA A 148 2.31 7.90 9.43
C ALA A 148 2.18 6.57 10.20
N ARG A 149 3.06 6.32 11.18
CA ARG A 149 3.00 5.11 12.03
C ARG A 149 1.74 5.03 12.88
N ASP A 150 1.28 6.17 13.39
CA ASP A 150 0.04 6.29 14.16
C ASP A 150 -1.19 5.97 13.28
N TYR A 151 -1.22 6.49 12.05
CA TYR A 151 -2.25 6.15 11.06
C TYR A 151 -2.29 4.65 10.76
N GLU A 152 -1.12 4.02 10.51
CA GLU A 152 -1.04 2.57 10.30
C GLU A 152 -1.56 1.78 11.50
N SER A 153 -1.16 2.18 12.71
CA SER A 153 -1.57 1.50 13.95
C SER A 153 -3.09 1.57 14.17
N ARG A 154 -3.70 2.74 13.96
CA ARG A 154 -5.17 2.88 14.05
C ARG A 154 -5.90 2.08 12.97
N THR A 155 -5.35 2.04 11.76
CA THR A 155 -5.93 1.27 10.66
C THR A 155 -5.93 -0.23 10.98
N LEU A 156 -4.86 -0.73 11.60
CA LEU A 156 -4.78 -2.11 12.05
C LEU A 156 -5.83 -2.44 13.13
N VAL A 157 -5.97 -1.57 14.14
CA VAL A 157 -6.97 -1.73 15.21
C VAL A 157 -8.39 -1.70 14.64
N ALA A 158 -8.68 -0.74 13.76
CA ALA A 158 -9.97 -0.65 13.08
C ALA A 158 -10.28 -1.93 12.28
N TRP A 159 -9.26 -2.55 11.69
CA TRP A 159 -9.41 -3.81 11.00
C TRP A 159 -9.63 -5.00 11.95
N GLU A 160 -8.84 -5.14 13.03
CA GLU A 160 -8.93 -6.26 13.98
C GLU A 160 -10.23 -6.25 14.79
N HIS A 161 -10.64 -5.06 15.21
CA HIS A 161 -11.71 -4.89 16.19
C HIS A 161 -12.99 -4.32 15.59
N ASN A 162 -12.98 -3.91 14.31
CA ASN A 162 -14.09 -3.19 13.67
C ASN A 162 -14.48 -1.90 14.43
N HIS A 163 -13.51 -1.26 15.11
CA HIS A 163 -13.68 -0.05 15.92
C HIS A 163 -12.47 0.89 15.75
N LEU A 164 -12.73 2.18 15.57
CA LEU A 164 -11.70 3.24 15.47
C LEU A 164 -11.24 3.72 16.85
N ASP A 165 -10.94 2.81 17.77
CA ASP A 165 -10.48 3.21 19.11
C ASP A 165 -9.00 3.59 19.09
N SER A 166 -8.63 4.58 19.91
CA SER A 166 -7.26 5.08 20.08
C SER A 166 -6.37 4.11 20.86
N ILE A 167 -6.32 2.84 20.45
CA ILE A 167 -5.41 1.87 21.04
C ILE A 167 -4.02 2.15 20.46
N GLN A 168 -3.12 2.65 21.31
CA GLN A 168 -1.68 2.62 21.01
C GLN A 168 -1.26 1.16 20.90
N VAL A 169 -1.24 0.62 19.69
CA VAL A 169 -0.59 -0.67 19.45
C VAL A 169 0.89 -0.47 19.72
N ALA A 170 1.34 -0.95 20.88
CA ALA A 170 2.75 -1.07 21.19
C ALA A 170 3.35 -2.12 20.23
N SER A 171 3.64 -1.71 18.99
CA SER A 171 4.43 -2.49 18.07
C SER A 171 5.80 -2.65 18.73
N LYS A 172 6.04 -3.82 19.34
CA LYS A 172 7.40 -4.30 19.62
C LYS A 172 8.09 -4.42 18.26
N SER A 173 8.70 -3.33 17.78
CA SER A 173 9.48 -3.36 16.55
C SER A 173 10.74 -4.17 16.85
N LEU A 174 10.90 -5.33 16.22
CA LEU A 174 12.19 -6.01 16.24
C LEU A 174 13.26 -5.03 15.74
N ARG A 175 14.28 -4.79 16.55
CA ARG A 175 15.49 -4.10 16.11
C ARG A 175 16.39 -5.11 15.43
N TRP A 176 16.95 -4.72 14.30
CA TRP A 176 17.87 -5.52 13.49
C TRP A 176 19.28 -4.97 13.67
N PRO A 177 20.04 -5.38 14.71
CA PRO A 177 21.37 -4.85 14.92
C PRO A 177 22.27 -5.11 13.70
N LEU A 178 23.09 -4.10 13.38
CA LEU A 178 24.14 -4.16 12.37
C LEU A 178 25.49 -4.11 13.09
N SER A 179 26.43 -4.97 12.70
CA SER A 179 27.83 -4.82 13.11
C SER A 179 28.43 -3.53 12.53
N SER A 180 29.58 -3.10 13.03
CA SER A 180 30.31 -1.96 12.47
C SER A 180 30.65 -2.15 10.99
N THR A 181 31.00 -3.37 10.58
CA THR A 181 31.28 -3.71 9.17
C THR A 181 30.03 -3.73 8.31
N GLU A 182 28.91 -4.26 8.82
CA GLU A 182 27.61 -4.21 8.13
C GLU A 182 27.13 -2.76 7.96
N ALA A 183 27.27 -1.93 8.99
CA ALA A 183 26.88 -0.52 8.96
C ALA A 183 27.70 0.28 7.93
N ALA A 184 29.02 0.08 7.87
CA ALA A 184 29.89 0.72 6.89
C ALA A 184 29.53 0.31 5.45
N PHE A 185 29.22 -0.97 5.22
CA PHE A 185 28.75 -1.45 3.92
C PHE A 185 27.41 -0.80 3.52
N VAL A 186 26.46 -0.75 4.46
CA VAL A 186 25.16 -0.11 4.24
C VAL A 186 25.35 1.36 3.88
N GLU A 187 26.16 2.11 4.63
CA GLU A 187 26.40 3.53 4.36
C GLU A 187 27.02 3.73 2.98
N ALA A 188 28.08 3.00 2.65
CA ALA A 188 28.74 3.09 1.34
C ALA A 188 27.80 2.74 0.16
N THR A 189 26.88 1.79 0.36
CA THR A 189 25.98 1.32 -0.69
C THR A 189 24.71 2.16 -0.84
N THR A 190 24.27 2.81 0.24
CA THR A 190 22.96 3.50 0.31
C THR A 190 23.05 5.02 0.39
N SER A 191 24.26 5.58 0.46
CA SER A 191 24.47 7.03 0.48
C SER A 191 23.77 7.72 -0.68
N GLY A 192 22.94 8.73 -0.37
CA GLY A 192 22.15 9.47 -1.35
C GLY A 192 20.89 8.78 -1.90
N LEU A 193 20.69 7.48 -1.61
CA LEU A 193 19.53 6.72 -2.11
C LEU A 193 18.30 6.89 -1.22
N VAL A 194 17.11 7.02 -1.83
CA VAL A 194 15.83 6.93 -1.11
C VAL A 194 15.53 5.48 -0.70
N PRO A 195 14.65 5.24 0.29
CA PRO A 195 14.27 3.89 0.73
C PRO A 195 13.89 2.95 -0.41
N ASP A 196 13.13 3.43 -1.40
CA ASP A 196 12.72 2.61 -2.55
C ASP A 196 13.92 2.17 -3.40
N GLN A 197 14.86 3.09 -3.66
CA GLN A 197 16.10 2.78 -4.36
C GLN A 197 16.98 1.82 -3.56
N GLN A 198 17.04 1.98 -2.23
CA GLN A 198 17.72 1.04 -1.35
C GLN A 198 17.07 -0.34 -1.38
N PHE A 199 15.73 -0.40 -1.45
CA PHE A 199 14.99 -1.65 -1.56
C PHE A 199 15.21 -2.32 -2.92
N GLN A 200 15.18 -1.57 -4.03
CA GLN A 200 15.56 -2.11 -5.34
C GLN A 200 17.00 -2.63 -5.33
N LYS A 201 17.92 -1.91 -4.68
CA LYS A 201 19.29 -2.40 -4.54
C LYS A 201 19.36 -3.70 -3.74
N ALA A 202 18.60 -3.81 -2.66
CA ALA A 202 18.50 -5.05 -1.89
C ALA A 202 17.92 -6.20 -2.73
N ARG A 203 16.94 -5.94 -3.62
CA ARG A 203 16.40 -6.92 -4.57
C ARG A 203 17.45 -7.37 -5.57
N GLU A 204 18.18 -6.45 -6.19
CA GLU A 204 19.29 -6.77 -7.10
C GLU A 204 20.30 -7.72 -6.43
N LEU A 205 20.75 -7.39 -5.22
CA LEU A 205 21.66 -8.22 -4.43
C LEU A 205 21.05 -9.60 -4.13
N ALA A 206 19.75 -9.65 -3.81
CA ALA A 206 19.05 -10.90 -3.54
C ALA A 206 19.02 -11.82 -4.76
N PHE A 207 18.65 -11.30 -5.94
CA PHE A 207 18.61 -12.07 -7.19
C PHE A 207 20.01 -12.41 -7.72
N ALA A 208 21.03 -11.60 -7.41
CA ALA A 208 22.44 -11.92 -7.63
C ALA A 208 22.98 -12.96 -6.64
N LYS A 209 22.14 -13.55 -5.78
CA LYS A 209 22.48 -14.53 -4.73
C LYS A 209 23.42 -13.98 -3.64
N GLN A 210 23.59 -12.66 -3.57
CA GLN A 210 24.33 -11.96 -2.52
C GLN A 210 23.44 -11.74 -1.30
N TYR A 211 22.89 -12.83 -0.76
CA TYR A 211 21.83 -12.80 0.25
C TYR A 211 22.25 -12.08 1.55
N GLY A 212 23.51 -12.25 1.98
CA GLY A 212 24.03 -11.56 3.16
C GLY A 212 23.99 -10.04 3.02
N GLN A 213 24.51 -9.52 1.91
CA GLN A 213 24.52 -8.09 1.60
C GLN A 213 23.10 -7.54 1.40
N SER A 214 22.24 -8.30 0.71
CA SER A 214 20.81 -7.96 0.58
C SER A 214 20.17 -7.80 1.97
N ARG A 215 20.36 -8.76 2.87
CA ARG A 215 19.84 -8.69 4.24
C ARG A 215 20.42 -7.52 5.04
N MET A 216 21.67 -7.11 4.85
CA MET A 216 22.21 -5.91 5.51
C MET A 216 21.41 -4.66 5.14
N LEU A 217 21.11 -4.48 3.85
CA LEU A 217 20.27 -3.35 3.39
C LEU A 217 18.84 -3.46 3.93
N LEU A 218 18.26 -4.66 3.96
CA LEU A 218 16.90 -4.89 4.47
C LEU A 218 16.79 -4.64 5.97
N LYS A 219 17.77 -5.07 6.77
CA LYS A 219 17.86 -4.74 8.20
C LYS A 219 17.88 -3.22 8.42
N ASN A 220 18.67 -2.48 7.63
CA ASN A 220 18.71 -1.01 7.69
C ASN A 220 17.35 -0.38 7.35
N LEU A 221 16.69 -0.87 6.30
CA LEU A 221 15.35 -0.43 5.92
C LEU A 221 14.32 -0.71 7.02
N LEU A 222 14.34 -1.91 7.61
CA LEU A 222 13.41 -2.31 8.67
C LEU A 222 13.66 -1.58 10.00
N ASN A 223 14.91 -1.20 10.30
CA ASN A 223 15.20 -0.34 11.47
C ASN A 223 14.62 1.08 11.32
N LYS A 224 14.60 1.62 10.09
CA LYS A 224 14.03 2.94 9.79
C LYS A 224 12.51 2.87 9.66
N SER A 225 12.02 1.82 9.02
CA SER A 225 10.61 1.57 8.70
C SER A 225 10.22 0.14 9.08
N PRO A 226 9.88 -0.13 10.36
CA PRO A 226 9.54 -1.47 10.82
C PRO A 226 8.33 -2.12 10.12
N ASN A 227 7.46 -1.32 9.50
CA ASN A 227 6.28 -1.79 8.77
C ASN A 227 6.52 -1.95 7.25
N PHE A 228 7.77 -1.90 6.78
CA PHE A 228 8.05 -2.15 5.36
C PHE A 228 7.90 -3.65 5.04
N HIS A 229 6.67 -4.07 4.73
CA HIS A 229 6.30 -5.48 4.55
C HIS A 229 7.07 -6.12 3.40
N ASP A 230 7.21 -5.45 2.26
CA ASP A 230 8.00 -5.92 1.12
C ASP A 230 9.47 -6.20 1.49
N ALA A 231 10.08 -5.31 2.30
CA ALA A 231 11.45 -5.51 2.78
C ALA A 231 11.56 -6.73 3.69
N ARG A 232 10.58 -6.94 4.57
CA ARG A 232 10.52 -8.10 5.46
C ARG A 232 10.29 -9.40 4.68
N LEU A 233 9.36 -9.41 3.71
CA LEU A 233 9.12 -10.57 2.85
C LEU A 233 10.32 -10.88 1.95
N LEU A 234 11.02 -9.87 1.42
CA LEU A 234 12.24 -10.13 0.68
C LEU A 234 13.31 -10.75 1.59
N MET A 235 13.45 -10.24 2.82
CA MET A 235 14.38 -10.83 3.81
C MET A 235 14.03 -12.28 4.10
N ALA A 236 12.73 -12.57 4.33
CA ALA A 236 12.21 -13.94 4.49
C ALA A 236 12.54 -14.82 3.28
N ARG A 237 12.30 -14.31 2.06
CA ARG A 237 12.59 -15.02 0.81
C ARG A 237 14.08 -15.36 0.67
N THR A 238 14.99 -14.46 1.06
CA THR A 238 16.43 -14.78 1.06
C THR A 238 16.82 -15.89 2.05
N TYR A 239 16.13 -16.00 3.18
CA TYR A 239 16.33 -17.12 4.11
C TYR A 239 15.78 -18.43 3.51
N GLY A 240 14.59 -18.37 2.89
CA GLY A 240 13.98 -19.51 2.21
C GLY A 240 14.85 -20.06 1.08
N TRP A 241 15.45 -19.20 0.25
CA TRP A 241 16.40 -19.59 -0.79
C TRP A 241 17.70 -20.20 -0.28
N GLN A 242 18.01 -20.02 1.00
CA GLN A 242 19.13 -20.67 1.68
C GLN A 242 18.68 -21.84 2.56
N ASN A 243 17.45 -22.32 2.39
CA ASN A 243 16.83 -23.41 3.14
C ASN A 243 16.65 -23.14 4.66
N HIS A 244 16.75 -21.87 5.09
CA HIS A 244 16.47 -21.46 6.47
C HIS A 244 14.97 -21.22 6.64
N TYR A 245 14.18 -22.27 6.47
CA TYR A 245 12.72 -22.18 6.37
C TYR A 245 12.06 -21.64 7.63
N ASP A 246 12.57 -21.97 8.81
CA ASP A 246 11.97 -21.51 10.08
C ASP A 246 12.16 -19.99 10.25
N SER A 247 13.33 -19.45 9.90
CA SER A 247 13.56 -17.99 9.88
C SER A 247 12.71 -17.28 8.83
N ALA A 248 12.55 -17.90 7.65
CA ALA A 248 11.70 -17.37 6.60
C ALA A 248 10.22 -17.34 7.03
N MET A 249 9.75 -18.41 7.69
CA MET A 249 8.39 -18.51 8.20
C MET A 249 8.14 -17.46 9.29
N MET A 250 9.03 -17.35 10.28
CA MET A 250 8.91 -16.34 11.35
C MET A 250 8.74 -14.92 10.80
N LEU A 251 9.56 -14.54 9.81
CA LEU A 251 9.48 -13.22 9.17
C LEU A 251 8.20 -13.03 8.35
N THR A 252 7.73 -14.08 7.69
CA THR A 252 6.49 -14.04 6.92
C THR A 252 5.28 -13.91 7.85
N ASP A 253 5.32 -14.58 9.00
CA ASP A 253 4.25 -14.60 10.00
C ASP A 253 4.15 -13.26 10.72
N GLU A 254 5.28 -12.58 10.95
CA GLU A 254 5.28 -11.18 11.40
C GLU A 254 4.56 -10.25 10.43
N VAL A 255 4.67 -10.48 9.12
CA VAL A 255 3.94 -9.70 8.12
C VAL A 255 2.47 -10.03 8.20
N LEU A 256 2.10 -11.32 8.24
CA LEU A 256 0.70 -11.75 8.31
C LEU A 256 0.00 -11.32 9.60
N ALA A 257 0.72 -11.23 10.72
CA ALA A 257 0.19 -10.68 11.96
C ALA A 257 -0.15 -9.18 11.87
N ARG A 258 0.50 -8.43 10.96
CA ARG A 258 0.26 -6.98 10.75
C ARG A 258 -0.62 -6.70 9.55
N ALA A 259 -0.61 -7.57 8.55
CA ALA A 259 -1.33 -7.43 7.30
C ALA A 259 -1.86 -8.80 6.84
N PRO A 260 -2.87 -9.34 7.53
CA PRO A 260 -3.39 -10.69 7.27
C PRO A 260 -4.13 -10.84 5.94
N MET A 261 -4.50 -9.75 5.28
CA MET A 261 -5.03 -9.79 3.90
C MET A 261 -3.96 -9.64 2.83
N TYR A 262 -2.68 -9.65 3.22
CA TYR A 262 -1.60 -9.38 2.29
C TYR A 262 -1.22 -10.62 1.48
N ALA A 263 -1.71 -10.66 0.24
CA ALA A 263 -1.57 -11.82 -0.65
C ALA A 263 -0.12 -12.26 -0.88
N ASP A 264 0.84 -11.33 -1.01
CA ASP A 264 2.25 -11.67 -1.24
C ASP A 264 2.87 -12.42 -0.05
N ALA A 265 2.41 -12.13 1.18
CA ALA A 265 2.85 -12.82 2.38
C ALA A 265 2.31 -14.26 2.42
N TRP A 266 1.03 -14.47 2.06
CA TRP A 266 0.46 -15.80 1.91
C TRP A 266 1.12 -16.60 0.79
N ALA A 267 1.40 -15.95 -0.35
CA ALA A 267 2.10 -16.57 -1.47
C ALA A 267 3.50 -17.02 -1.06
N LEU A 268 4.24 -16.17 -0.31
CA LEU A 268 5.54 -16.54 0.21
C LEU A 268 5.47 -17.64 1.27
N ARG A 269 4.48 -17.61 2.17
CA ARG A 269 4.24 -18.67 3.16
C ARG A 269 4.02 -20.02 2.47
N ALA A 270 3.19 -20.03 1.41
CA ALA A 270 2.95 -21.21 0.59
C ALA A 270 4.22 -21.69 -0.14
N ASP A 271 5.03 -20.78 -0.68
CA ASP A 271 6.31 -21.09 -1.32
C ASP A 271 7.31 -21.72 -0.32
N ILE A 272 7.45 -21.13 0.86
CA ILE A 272 8.36 -21.63 1.91
C ILE A 272 7.94 -23.03 2.36
N ALA A 273 6.64 -23.25 2.61
CA ALA A 273 6.12 -24.57 2.98
C ALA A 273 6.37 -25.60 1.87
N PHE A 274 6.17 -25.21 0.61
CA PHE A 274 6.47 -26.06 -0.54
C PHE A 274 7.96 -26.42 -0.64
N TRP A 275 8.86 -25.43 -0.49
CA TRP A 275 10.32 -25.66 -0.51
C TRP A 275 10.78 -26.55 0.65
N LYS A 276 10.14 -26.43 1.82
CA LYS A 276 10.37 -27.32 2.98
C LYS A 276 9.88 -28.76 2.73
N GLY A 277 9.09 -28.99 1.69
CA GLY A 277 8.46 -30.28 1.38
C GLY A 277 7.12 -30.52 2.08
N ASP A 278 6.61 -29.53 2.84
CA ASP A 278 5.30 -29.60 3.48
C ASP A 278 4.22 -29.09 2.52
N VAL A 279 3.88 -29.93 1.54
CA VAL A 279 2.90 -29.59 0.50
C VAL A 279 1.50 -29.37 1.08
N LYS A 280 1.18 -29.98 2.23
CA LYS A 280 -0.11 -29.77 2.92
C LYS A 280 -0.20 -28.37 3.51
N GLN A 281 0.84 -27.90 4.20
CA GLN A 281 0.88 -26.51 4.68
C GLN A 281 0.91 -25.51 3.53
N SER A 282 1.57 -25.84 2.41
CA SER A 282 1.55 -25.00 1.21
C SER A 282 0.13 -24.81 0.68
N LEU A 283 -0.65 -25.89 0.59
CA LEU A 283 -2.05 -25.85 0.20
C LEU A 283 -2.88 -25.00 1.17
N GLN A 284 -2.74 -25.22 2.48
CA GLN A 284 -3.47 -24.46 3.49
C GLN A 284 -3.17 -22.96 3.40
N ALA A 285 -1.90 -22.56 3.28
CA ALA A 285 -1.53 -21.17 3.16
C ALA A 285 -2.12 -20.49 1.90
N CYS A 286 -2.26 -21.23 0.80
CA CYS A 286 -2.96 -20.72 -0.38
C CYS A 286 -4.46 -20.54 -0.11
N GLU A 287 -5.09 -21.47 0.60
CA GLU A 287 -6.52 -21.42 0.95
C GLU A 287 -6.86 -20.28 1.91
N ASP A 288 -5.98 -20.03 2.87
CA ASP A 288 -6.09 -18.91 3.81
C ASP A 288 -5.94 -17.57 3.06
N GLY A 289 -4.94 -17.46 2.18
CA GLY A 289 -4.73 -16.23 1.39
C GLY A 289 -5.87 -15.94 0.40
N LEU A 290 -6.51 -16.99 -0.14
CA LEU A 290 -7.65 -16.85 -1.06
C LEU A 290 -8.95 -16.44 -0.38
N GLN A 291 -9.03 -16.40 0.96
CA GLN A 291 -10.20 -15.88 1.67
C GLN A 291 -10.41 -14.38 1.40
N ALA A 292 -9.32 -13.62 1.26
CA ALA A 292 -9.38 -12.18 1.00
C ALA A 292 -9.71 -11.85 -0.46
N ASP A 293 -9.14 -12.61 -1.39
CA ASP A 293 -9.37 -12.48 -2.83
C ASP A 293 -9.31 -13.87 -3.48
N ASN A 294 -10.48 -14.45 -3.71
CA ASN A 294 -10.64 -15.78 -4.31
C ASN A 294 -10.22 -15.83 -5.79
N SER A 295 -9.94 -14.69 -6.41
CA SER A 295 -9.54 -14.56 -7.81
C SER A 295 -8.05 -14.26 -7.98
N ASN A 296 -7.29 -14.22 -6.88
CA ASN A 296 -5.87 -13.91 -6.91
C ASN A 296 -5.10 -14.97 -7.72
N ALA A 297 -4.69 -14.60 -8.94
CA ALA A 297 -4.03 -15.51 -9.87
C ALA A 297 -2.73 -16.12 -9.32
N ASP A 298 -1.96 -15.38 -8.53
CA ASP A 298 -0.68 -15.87 -7.99
C ASP A 298 -0.86 -16.97 -6.94
N LEU A 299 -1.86 -16.82 -6.08
CA LEU A 299 -2.25 -17.83 -5.10
C LEU A 299 -2.94 -19.03 -5.77
N LEU A 300 -3.74 -18.82 -6.82
CA LEU A 300 -4.36 -19.91 -7.59
C LEU A 300 -3.31 -20.83 -8.24
N VAL A 301 -2.27 -20.24 -8.84
CA VAL A 301 -1.14 -21.01 -9.43
C VAL A 301 -0.40 -21.82 -8.36
N ARG A 302 -0.15 -21.22 -7.19
CA ARG A 302 0.50 -21.95 -6.07
C ARG A 302 -0.38 -23.05 -5.49
N LYS A 303 -1.68 -22.81 -5.37
CA LYS A 303 -2.66 -23.81 -4.95
C LYS A 303 -2.67 -24.99 -5.90
N ALA A 304 -2.70 -24.72 -7.21
CA ALA A 304 -2.63 -25.76 -8.24
C ALA A 304 -1.34 -26.58 -8.13
N ARG A 305 -0.18 -25.93 -7.94
CA ARG A 305 1.11 -26.60 -7.72
C ARG A 305 1.07 -27.51 -6.48
N ALA A 306 0.51 -27.02 -5.37
CA ALA A 306 0.38 -27.82 -4.15
C ALA A 306 -0.55 -29.03 -4.34
N LEU A 307 -1.71 -28.84 -5.00
CA LEU A 307 -2.63 -29.92 -5.33
C LEU A 307 -1.99 -30.98 -6.24
N ALA A 308 -1.26 -30.55 -7.27
CA ALA A 308 -0.52 -31.45 -8.15
C ALA A 308 0.53 -32.26 -7.37
N GLY A 309 1.27 -31.61 -6.44
CA GLY A 309 2.22 -32.28 -5.55
C GLY A 309 1.60 -33.29 -4.59
N LEU A 310 0.30 -33.16 -4.29
CA LEU A 310 -0.49 -34.13 -3.51
C LEU A 310 -1.17 -35.20 -4.39
N GLY A 311 -0.93 -35.22 -5.70
CA GLY A 311 -1.58 -36.13 -6.64
C GLY A 311 -3.01 -35.73 -7.04
N ARG A 312 -3.52 -34.60 -6.56
CA ARG A 312 -4.89 -34.08 -6.82
C ARG A 312 -4.94 -33.25 -8.11
N LYS A 313 -4.47 -33.83 -9.22
CA LYS A 313 -4.31 -33.13 -10.51
C LYS A 313 -5.63 -32.62 -11.12
N SER A 314 -6.72 -33.37 -10.95
CA SER A 314 -8.05 -32.98 -11.43
C SER A 314 -8.55 -31.67 -10.82
N GLU A 315 -8.16 -31.38 -9.58
CA GLU A 315 -8.51 -30.13 -8.88
C GLU A 315 -7.55 -28.98 -9.22
N ALA A 316 -6.29 -29.28 -9.59
CA ALA A 316 -5.30 -28.28 -9.94
C ALA A 316 -5.60 -27.58 -11.28
N ARG A 317 -6.06 -28.35 -12.28
CA ARG A 317 -6.34 -27.85 -13.63
C ARG A 317 -7.31 -26.66 -13.70
N PRO A 318 -8.52 -26.71 -13.12
CA PRO A 318 -9.47 -25.58 -13.21
C PRO A 318 -8.93 -24.30 -12.56
N LEU A 319 -8.06 -24.41 -11.54
CA LEU A 319 -7.43 -23.26 -10.90
C LEU A 319 -6.42 -22.58 -11.84
N LEU A 320 -5.66 -23.35 -12.61
CA LEU A 320 -4.72 -22.81 -13.60
C LEU A 320 -5.47 -22.14 -14.75
N GLU A 321 -6.57 -22.73 -15.22
CA GLU A 321 -7.44 -22.13 -16.24
C GLU A 321 -8.05 -20.80 -15.74
N GLN A 322 -8.49 -20.75 -14.48
CA GLN A 322 -8.95 -19.51 -13.84
C GLN A 322 -7.84 -18.46 -13.73
N ALA A 323 -6.65 -18.85 -13.29
CA ALA A 323 -5.50 -17.94 -13.19
C ALA A 323 -5.10 -17.38 -14.57
N LEU A 324 -5.10 -18.20 -15.61
CA LEU A 324 -4.79 -17.77 -16.99
C LEU A 324 -5.89 -16.88 -17.59
N LYS A 325 -7.15 -17.03 -17.17
CA LYS A 325 -8.20 -16.08 -17.55
C LYS A 325 -7.93 -14.67 -17.00
N ALA A 326 -7.39 -14.57 -15.79
CA ALA A 326 -7.01 -13.30 -15.19
C ALA A 326 -5.66 -12.78 -15.71
N ARG A 327 -4.70 -13.67 -15.95
CA ARG A 327 -3.35 -13.35 -16.47
C ARG A 327 -2.97 -14.29 -17.62
N PRO A 328 -3.40 -13.99 -18.87
CA PRO A 328 -3.14 -14.88 -20.01
C PRO A 328 -1.66 -15.17 -20.30
N GLY A 329 -0.77 -14.25 -19.93
CA GLY A 329 0.69 -14.36 -20.12
C GLY A 329 1.46 -14.93 -18.94
N ASP A 330 0.80 -15.56 -17.96
CA ASP A 330 1.49 -16.18 -16.82
C ASP A 330 2.22 -17.46 -17.24
N GLU A 331 3.52 -17.35 -17.52
CA GLU A 331 4.36 -18.45 -18.01
C GLU A 331 4.40 -19.65 -17.06
N GLU A 332 4.34 -19.42 -15.75
CA GLU A 332 4.36 -20.50 -14.76
C GLU A 332 3.03 -21.27 -14.78
N ALA A 333 1.91 -20.55 -14.86
CA ALA A 333 0.60 -21.18 -15.00
C ALA A 333 0.49 -22.02 -16.29
N GLN A 334 0.98 -21.49 -17.42
CA GLN A 334 1.02 -22.21 -18.69
C GLN A 334 1.87 -23.49 -18.60
N ARG A 335 3.06 -23.39 -18.00
CA ARG A 335 3.98 -24.52 -17.83
C ARG A 335 3.36 -25.62 -16.96
N GLN A 336 2.75 -25.26 -15.82
CA GLN A 336 2.08 -26.22 -14.94
C GLN A 336 0.91 -26.90 -15.65
N LEU A 337 0.10 -26.14 -16.41
CA LEU A 337 -1.03 -26.69 -17.14
C LEU A 337 -0.58 -27.69 -18.22
N GLN A 338 0.50 -27.36 -18.94
CA GLN A 338 1.10 -28.27 -19.92
C GLN A 338 1.62 -29.56 -19.26
N GLN A 339 2.28 -29.46 -18.10
CA GLN A 339 2.74 -30.63 -17.35
C GLN A 339 1.60 -31.54 -16.89
N LEU A 340 0.45 -30.95 -16.50
CA LEU A 340 -0.73 -31.73 -16.12
C LEU A 340 -1.39 -32.45 -17.31
N ASN A 341 -1.27 -31.92 -18.53
CA ASN A 341 -1.83 -32.53 -19.74
C ASN A 341 -0.96 -33.67 -20.31
N ASN A 342 0.32 -33.73 -19.93
CA ASN A 342 1.28 -34.71 -20.43
C ASN A 342 1.40 -35.96 -19.53
N LEU A 343 0.57 -36.07 -18.48
CA LEU A 343 0.55 -37.16 -17.49
C LEU A 343 -0.85 -37.78 -17.44
#